data_AF-A0A6F8YPT3-F1
#
_entry.id   AF-A0A6F8YPT3-F1
#
_cell.length_a   1.000
_cell.length_b   1.000
_cell.length_c   1.000
_cell.angle_alpha   90.00
_cell.angle_beta   90.00
_cell.angle_gamma   90.00
#
_symmetry.space_group_name_H-M   'P 1'
#
loop_
_entity.id
_entity.type
_entity.pdbx_description
1 polymer ?
#
loop_
_entity_poly.entity_id
_entity_poly.type
_entity_poly.pdbx_seq_one_letter_code
_entity_poly.pdbx_strand_id
1 'polypeptide(L)'
;MTTTKIAIVVRDDLAAWQRLNVTAFLASGVAATFPASVGERYEDGSGTAYLPMFGQPVLVYAADLAALTQARGRAVERGLGVGVYTEELFATGNDEDNRAAVRAVPTEKLRLVGLSVHGPRNAVDKVLKGLSLHP
;
A
#
# COMPACT_ATOMS: atom_id res chain seq x y z
N MET A 1 -19.17 8.85 6.73
CA MET A 1 -18.10 7.82 6.79
C MET A 1 -17.80 7.37 5.37
N THR A 2 -16.52 7.24 4.99
CA THR A 2 -16.15 6.73 3.66
C THR A 2 -16.53 5.25 3.55
N THR A 3 -17.14 4.88 2.42
CA THR A 3 -17.54 3.49 2.11
C THR A 3 -16.33 2.60 1.83
N THR A 4 -15.23 3.21 1.36
CA THR A 4 -13.95 2.57 1.10
C THR A 4 -12.94 2.78 2.23
N LYS A 5 -11.87 1.99 2.21
CA LYS A 5 -10.72 2.10 3.11
C LYS A 5 -9.44 1.94 2.31
N ILE A 6 -8.43 2.75 2.65
CA ILE A 6 -7.04 2.55 2.24
C ILE A 6 -6.28 1.97 3.43
N ALA A 7 -5.58 0.86 3.21
CA ALA A 7 -4.68 0.29 4.19
C ALA A 7 -3.35 -0.08 3.55
N ILE A 8 -2.27 0.11 4.31
CA ILE A 8 -0.92 -0.29 3.95
C ILE A 8 -0.40 -1.19 5.06
N VAL A 9 0.22 -2.31 4.69
CA VAL A 9 0.94 -3.19 5.61
C VAL A 9 2.39 -3.13 5.22
N VAL A 10 3.29 -2.85 6.17
CA VAL A 10 4.74 -2.89 5.98
C VAL A 10 5.34 -4.00 6.81
N ARG A 11 6.43 -4.60 6.33
CA ARG A 11 7.11 -5.64 7.09
C ARG A 11 7.81 -5.07 8.32
N ASP A 12 7.69 -5.77 9.44
CA ASP A 12 8.08 -5.28 10.76
C ASP A 12 9.61 -5.22 10.98
N ASP A 13 10.37 -6.06 10.28
CA ASP A 13 11.84 -6.15 10.32
C ASP A 13 12.59 -5.03 9.56
N LEU A 14 11.88 -4.21 8.80
CA LEU A 14 12.50 -3.17 7.96
C LEU A 14 13.08 -2.01 8.77
N ALA A 15 14.12 -1.37 8.25
CA ALA A 15 14.58 -0.09 8.78
C ALA A 15 13.47 0.97 8.64
N ALA A 16 13.48 1.97 9.53
CA ALA A 16 12.45 3.02 9.52
C ALA A 16 12.33 3.73 8.16
N TRP A 17 13.45 4.06 7.53
CA TRP A 17 13.46 4.71 6.21
C TRP A 17 12.91 3.80 5.09
N GLN A 18 13.13 2.48 5.17
CA GLN A 18 12.58 1.52 4.22
C GLN A 18 11.05 1.47 4.35
N ARG A 19 10.51 1.45 5.57
CA ARG A 19 9.06 1.48 5.81
C ARG A 19 8.40 2.74 5.23
N LEU A 20 9.05 3.89 5.39
CA LEU A 20 8.57 5.16 4.81
C LEU A 20 8.58 5.11 3.28
N ASN A 21 9.66 4.62 2.68
CA ASN A 21 9.77 4.47 1.23
C ASN A 21 8.70 3.53 0.67
N VAL A 22 8.56 2.33 1.24
CA VAL A 22 7.55 1.34 0.85
C VAL A 22 6.14 1.93 0.95
N THR A 23 5.83 2.63 2.05
CA THR A 23 4.52 3.28 2.24
C THR A 23 4.25 4.32 1.16
N ALA A 24 5.23 5.16 0.81
CA ALA A 24 5.09 6.19 -0.22
C ALA A 24 4.81 5.58 -1.62
N PHE A 25 5.56 4.55 -2.01
CA PHE A 25 5.34 3.85 -3.29
C PHE A 25 3.98 3.15 -3.35
N LEU A 26 3.57 2.50 -2.25
CA LEU A 26 2.29 1.80 -2.20
C LEU A 26 1.09 2.77 -2.18
N ALA A 27 1.24 3.93 -1.55
CA ALA A 27 0.27 5.01 -1.59
C ALA A 27 0.08 5.56 -3.01
N SER A 28 1.16 5.77 -3.76
CA SER A 28 1.05 6.33 -5.12
C SER A 28 0.24 5.44 -6.06
N GLY A 29 0.41 4.12 -5.97
CA GLY A 29 -0.37 3.15 -6.74
C GLY A 29 -1.89 3.23 -6.46
N VAL A 30 -2.27 3.43 -5.19
CA VAL A 30 -3.68 3.63 -4.81
C VAL A 30 -4.22 4.94 -5.37
N ALA A 31 -3.50 6.05 -5.18
CA ALA A 31 -3.92 7.37 -5.66
C ALA A 31 -4.10 7.41 -7.19
N ALA A 32 -3.16 6.82 -7.93
CA ALA A 32 -3.21 6.78 -9.40
C ALA A 32 -4.34 5.87 -9.92
N THR A 33 -4.65 4.77 -9.24
CA THR A 33 -5.67 3.80 -9.68
C THR A 33 -7.07 4.20 -9.27
N PHE A 34 -7.23 4.86 -8.12
CA PHE A 34 -8.53 5.23 -7.55
C PHE A 34 -8.60 6.75 -7.37
N PRO A 35 -8.79 7.53 -8.44
CA PRO A 35 -8.76 8.99 -8.36
C PRO A 35 -9.82 9.57 -7.41
N ALA A 36 -10.96 8.89 -7.25
CA ALA A 36 -11.99 9.27 -6.27
C ALA A 36 -11.54 9.18 -4.79
N SER A 37 -10.37 8.58 -4.52
CA SER A 37 -9.76 8.58 -3.18
C SER A 37 -8.96 9.85 -2.88
N VAL A 38 -8.63 10.65 -3.91
CA VAL A 38 -7.90 11.91 -3.81
C VAL A 38 -8.91 13.05 -3.72
N GLY A 39 -8.67 13.99 -2.82
CA GLY A 39 -9.51 15.18 -2.63
C GLY A 39 -9.12 16.34 -3.54
N GLU A 40 -9.51 17.55 -3.13
CA GLU A 40 -9.19 18.79 -3.83
C GLU A 40 -7.79 19.32 -3.48
N ARG A 41 -7.31 20.29 -4.27
CA ARG A 41 -6.06 20.99 -3.97
C ARG A 41 -6.18 21.73 -2.64
N TYR A 42 -5.09 21.71 -1.87
CA TYR A 42 -4.98 22.48 -0.65
C TYR A 42 -4.58 23.91 -1.02
N GLU A 43 -5.04 24.89 -0.26
CA GLU A 43 -4.69 26.30 -0.42
C GLU A 43 -4.36 26.86 0.97
N ASP A 44 -3.23 27.58 1.10
CA ASP A 44 -2.92 28.27 2.35
C ASP A 44 -3.71 29.58 2.49
N GLY A 45 -3.60 30.22 3.66
CA GLY A 45 -4.28 31.50 3.92
C GLY A 45 -3.79 32.68 3.04
N SER A 46 -2.75 32.49 2.23
CA SER A 46 -2.21 33.49 1.30
C SER A 46 -2.62 33.24 -0.15
N GLY A 47 -3.39 32.18 -0.42
CA GLY A 47 -3.80 31.79 -1.77
C GLY A 47 -2.80 30.91 -2.52
N THR A 48 -1.77 30.38 -1.86
CA THR A 48 -0.82 29.45 -2.50
C THR A 48 -1.45 28.06 -2.59
N ALA A 49 -1.60 27.54 -3.82
CA ALA A 49 -2.13 26.20 -4.05
C ALA A 49 -1.05 25.10 -3.96
N TYR A 50 -1.41 23.97 -3.34
CA TYR A 50 -0.58 22.77 -3.19
C TYR A 50 -1.17 21.58 -3.94
N LEU A 51 -0.52 20.42 -3.84
CA LEU A 51 -1.03 19.16 -4.39
C LEU A 51 -2.27 18.69 -3.62
N PRO A 52 -3.23 18.02 -4.29
CA PRO A 52 -4.26 17.29 -3.58
C PRO A 52 -3.67 16.04 -2.90
N MET A 53 -4.30 15.59 -1.81
CA MET A 53 -3.92 14.39 -1.08
C MET A 53 -5.13 13.46 -0.91
N PHE A 54 -4.95 12.29 -0.30
CA PHE A 54 -6.08 11.41 -0.01
C PHE A 54 -7.16 12.12 0.81
N GLY A 55 -8.40 12.06 0.33
CA GLY A 55 -9.58 12.57 1.04
C GLY A 55 -10.08 11.62 2.15
N GLN A 56 -9.37 10.53 2.41
CA GLN A 56 -9.68 9.55 3.44
C GLN A 56 -8.41 9.08 4.17
N PRO A 57 -8.51 8.62 5.42
CA PRO A 57 -7.34 8.13 6.15
C PRO A 57 -6.69 6.92 5.49
N VAL A 58 -5.36 6.86 5.57
CA VAL A 58 -4.56 5.66 5.28
C VAL A 58 -4.17 5.02 6.60
N LEU A 59 -4.63 3.79 6.86
CA LEU A 59 -4.20 3.05 8.05
C LEU A 59 -2.97 2.19 7.73
N VAL A 60 -1.91 2.35 8.51
CA VAL A 60 -0.66 1.62 8.35
C VAL A 60 -0.56 0.52 9.42
N TYR A 61 -0.23 -0.69 9.00
CA TYR A 61 -0.09 -1.89 9.81
C TYR A 61 1.34 -2.43 9.70
N ALA A 62 1.78 -3.16 10.72
CA ALA A 62 3.02 -3.92 10.70
C ALA A 62 2.73 -5.43 10.77
N ALA A 63 3.49 -6.23 10.02
CA ALA A 63 3.32 -7.69 10.01
C ALA A 63 4.60 -8.39 9.50
N ASP A 64 4.72 -9.70 9.76
CA ASP A 64 5.75 -10.53 9.15
C ASP A 64 5.42 -10.89 7.67
N LEU A 65 6.36 -11.55 6.98
CA LEU A 65 6.20 -11.99 5.59
C LEU A 65 5.02 -12.97 5.41
N ALA A 66 4.78 -13.85 6.38
CA ALA A 66 3.73 -14.87 6.28
C ALA A 66 2.34 -14.21 6.32
N ALA A 67 2.14 -13.27 7.24
CA ALA A 67 0.93 -12.48 7.38
C ALA A 67 0.68 -11.57 6.17
N LEU A 68 1.73 -10.93 5.62
CA LEU A 68 1.67 -10.19 4.35
C LEU A 68 1.20 -11.08 3.19
N THR A 69 1.77 -12.27 3.07
CA THR A 69 1.43 -13.24 2.01
C THR A 69 -0.03 -13.67 2.10
N GLN A 70 -0.51 -13.99 3.32
CA GLN A 70 -1.91 -14.35 3.56
C GLN A 70 -2.86 -13.17 3.30
N ALA A 71 -2.51 -11.96 3.71
CA ALA A 71 -3.31 -10.76 3.45
C ALA A 71 -3.40 -10.48 1.94
N ARG A 72 -2.29 -10.57 1.21
CA ARG A 72 -2.25 -10.41 -0.26
C ARG A 72 -3.15 -11.44 -0.95
N GLY A 73 -3.05 -12.72 -0.56
CA GLY A 73 -3.92 -13.79 -1.08
C GLY A 73 -5.40 -13.48 -0.89
N ARG A 74 -5.81 -13.19 0.35
CA ARG A 74 -7.19 -12.82 0.68
C ARG A 74 -7.69 -11.56 -0.04
N ALA A 75 -6.82 -10.58 -0.27
CA ALA A 75 -7.16 -9.35 -0.98
C ALA A 75 -7.45 -9.61 -2.47
N VAL A 76 -6.57 -10.38 -3.13
CA VAL A 76 -6.70 -10.75 -4.54
C VAL A 76 -7.92 -11.65 -4.76
N GLU A 77 -8.14 -12.66 -3.92
CA GLU A 77 -9.33 -13.55 -3.99
C GLU A 77 -10.65 -12.78 -3.88
N ARG A 78 -10.64 -11.62 -3.20
CA ARG A 78 -11.81 -10.76 -3.02
C ARG A 78 -11.93 -9.67 -4.09
N GLY A 79 -11.03 -9.62 -5.06
CA GLY A 79 -11.04 -8.61 -6.12
C GLY A 79 -10.79 -7.18 -5.62
N LEU A 80 -10.03 -7.01 -4.54
CA LEU A 80 -9.68 -5.68 -4.02
C LEU A 80 -8.53 -5.07 -4.84
N GLY A 81 -8.40 -3.74 -4.77
CA GLY A 81 -7.22 -3.06 -5.31
C GLY A 81 -6.00 -3.40 -4.47
N VAL A 82 -4.95 -3.94 -5.10
CA VAL A 82 -3.74 -4.43 -4.42
C VAL A 82 -2.50 -3.85 -5.07
N GLY A 83 -1.63 -3.23 -4.26
CA GLY A 83 -0.26 -2.89 -4.63
C GLY A 83 0.73 -3.74 -3.85
N VAL A 84 1.85 -4.12 -4.47
CA VAL A 84 2.90 -4.95 -3.85
C VAL A 84 4.24 -4.25 -3.92
N TYR A 85 5.06 -4.45 -2.90
CA TYR A 85 6.47 -4.09 -2.89
C TYR A 85 7.25 -5.31 -2.40
N THR A 86 8.22 -5.80 -3.19
CA THR A 86 9.07 -6.95 -2.82
C THR A 86 10.50 -6.49 -2.48
N GLU A 87 11.25 -7.31 -1.76
CA GLU A 87 12.62 -6.99 -1.33
C GLU A 87 13.54 -6.55 -2.48
N GLU A 88 13.38 -7.14 -3.66
CA GLU A 88 14.21 -6.87 -4.84
C GLU A 88 14.14 -5.41 -5.30
N LEU A 89 13.03 -4.72 -5.05
CA LEU A 89 12.82 -3.33 -5.46
C LEU A 89 13.74 -2.35 -4.74
N PHE A 90 14.35 -2.73 -3.62
CA PHE A 90 15.37 -1.89 -2.98
C PHE A 90 16.70 -1.86 -3.75
N ALA A 91 16.95 -2.83 -4.63
CA ALA A 91 18.19 -2.93 -5.39
C ALA A 91 18.10 -2.38 -6.82
N THR A 92 16.91 -1.92 -7.23
CA THR A 92 16.61 -1.39 -8.56
C THR A 92 16.55 0.14 -8.53
N GLY A 93 16.68 0.77 -9.71
CA GLY A 93 16.72 2.24 -9.82
C GLY A 93 15.58 2.86 -10.64
N ASN A 94 14.72 2.05 -11.26
CA ASN A 94 13.67 2.53 -12.15
C ASN A 94 12.45 1.57 -12.18
N ASP A 95 11.33 2.05 -12.73
CA ASP A 95 10.08 1.29 -12.82
C ASP A 95 10.19 0.01 -13.67
N GLU A 96 10.93 0.05 -14.78
CA GLU A 96 11.05 -1.09 -15.67
C GLU A 96 11.70 -2.28 -14.96
N ASP A 97 12.81 -2.03 -14.26
CA ASP A 97 13.52 -3.03 -13.46
C ASP A 97 12.67 -3.49 -12.27
N ASN A 98 11.93 -2.60 -11.61
CA ASN A 98 11.00 -2.96 -10.53
C ASN A 98 9.96 -3.98 -11.02
N ARG A 99 9.31 -3.70 -12.16
CA ARG A 99 8.29 -4.58 -12.73
C ARG A 99 8.89 -5.88 -13.24
N ALA A 100 10.09 -5.83 -13.83
CA ALA A 100 10.81 -7.03 -14.26
C ALA A 100 11.16 -7.95 -13.08
N ALA A 101 11.64 -7.38 -11.97
CA ALA A 101 11.96 -8.13 -10.75
C ALA A 101 10.74 -8.85 -10.16
N VAL A 102 9.59 -8.17 -10.06
CA VAL A 102 8.34 -8.80 -9.62
C VAL A 102 7.89 -9.89 -10.59
N ARG A 103 7.94 -9.63 -11.90
CA ARG A 103 7.51 -10.58 -12.94
C ARG A 103 8.34 -11.87 -12.96
N ALA A 104 9.61 -11.80 -12.58
CA ALA A 104 10.52 -12.94 -12.60
C ALA A 104 10.20 -14.01 -11.54
N VAL A 105 9.36 -13.69 -10.54
CA VAL A 105 9.12 -14.52 -9.37
C VAL A 105 7.66 -14.97 -9.32
N PRO A 106 7.38 -16.28 -9.17
CA PRO A 106 6.01 -16.75 -9.05
C PRO A 106 5.40 -16.31 -7.72
N THR A 107 4.06 -16.29 -7.64
CA THR A 107 3.32 -15.68 -6.52
C THR A 107 3.74 -16.20 -5.15
N GLU A 108 3.97 -17.51 -5.04
CA GLU A 108 4.36 -18.20 -3.81
C GLU A 108 5.78 -17.90 -3.34
N LYS A 109 6.60 -17.28 -4.20
CA LYS A 109 7.99 -16.90 -3.90
C LYS A 109 8.18 -15.38 -3.73
N LEU A 110 7.11 -14.59 -3.78
CA LEU A 110 7.21 -13.14 -3.59
C LEU A 110 7.67 -12.82 -2.15
N ARG A 111 8.85 -12.21 -2.03
CA ARG A 111 9.39 -11.71 -0.75
C ARG A 111 8.80 -10.33 -0.45
N LEU A 112 7.54 -10.29 -0.04
CA LEU A 112 6.84 -9.05 0.25
C LEU A 112 7.51 -8.28 1.40
N VAL A 113 7.70 -6.98 1.19
CA VAL A 113 8.09 -6.00 2.23
C VAL A 113 6.97 -4.99 2.48
N GLY A 114 5.99 -4.90 1.59
CA GLY A 114 4.75 -4.18 1.83
C GLY A 114 3.61 -4.53 0.89
N LEU A 115 2.41 -4.16 1.30
CA LEU A 115 1.14 -4.42 0.64
C LEU A 115 0.21 -3.22 0.83
N SER A 116 -0.34 -2.65 -0.25
CA SER A 116 -1.51 -1.77 -0.15
C SER A 116 -2.78 -2.52 -0.52
N VAL A 117 -3.87 -2.21 0.18
CA VAL A 117 -5.20 -2.74 -0.09
C VAL A 117 -6.21 -1.59 -0.10
N HIS A 118 -6.99 -1.49 -1.17
CA HIS A 118 -8.08 -0.53 -1.32
C HIS A 118 -9.38 -1.22 -1.74
N GLY A 119 -10.51 -0.81 -1.16
CA GLY A 119 -11.83 -1.31 -1.50
C GLY A 119 -12.86 -1.07 -0.40
N PRO A 120 -14.02 -1.76 -0.42
CA PRO A 120 -15.05 -1.63 0.60
C PRO A 120 -14.49 -1.89 2.00
N ARG A 121 -14.77 -1.00 2.96
CA ARG A 121 -14.19 -1.03 4.32
C ARG A 121 -14.28 -2.40 4.98
N ASN A 122 -15.46 -3.01 4.99
CA ASN A 122 -15.69 -4.32 5.61
C ASN A 122 -14.87 -5.46 4.95
N ALA A 123 -14.58 -5.35 3.65
CA ALA A 123 -13.75 -6.33 2.96
C ALA A 123 -12.27 -6.16 3.33
N VAL A 124 -11.78 -4.91 3.38
CA VAL A 124 -10.42 -4.59 3.82
C VAL A 124 -10.20 -5.02 5.28
N ASP A 125 -11.15 -4.76 6.17
CA ASP A 125 -11.05 -5.17 7.58
C ASP A 125 -10.98 -6.70 7.74
N LYS A 126 -11.73 -7.46 6.93
CA LYS A 126 -11.65 -8.93 6.92
C LYS A 126 -10.29 -9.44 6.42
N VAL A 127 -9.72 -8.78 5.41
CA VAL A 127 -8.41 -9.12 4.84
C VAL A 127 -7.28 -8.86 5.84
N LEU A 128 -7.38 -7.80 6.62
CA LEU A 128 -6.35 -7.39 7.59
C LEU A 128 -6.65 -7.82 9.02
N LYS A 129 -7.67 -8.67 9.22
CA LYS A 129 -8.03 -9.18 10.54
C LYS A 129 -6.83 -9.86 11.21
N GLY A 130 -6.52 -9.41 12.42
CA GLY A 130 -5.42 -9.93 13.24
C GLY A 130 -4.11 -9.15 13.10
N LEU A 131 -4.00 -8.21 12.16
CA LEU A 131 -2.83 -7.35 12.05
C LEU A 131 -2.94 -6.16 13.01
N SER A 132 -1.80 -5.75 13.55
CA SER A 132 -1.67 -4.60 14.45
C SER A 132 -1.35 -3.34 13.65
N LEU A 133 -1.88 -2.20 14.11
CA LEU A 133 -1.45 -0.90 13.60
C LEU A 133 0.05 -0.73 13.86
N HIS A 134 0.72 -0.04 12.94
CA HIS A 134 2.13 0.28 13.08
C HIS A 134 2.34 1.21 14.30
N PRO A 135 3.34 0.95 15.16
CA PRO A 135 3.65 1.79 16.32
C PRO A 135 4.16 3.19 15.92
#